data_AF-A0A852RSP9-F1
#
_entry.id   AF-A0A852RSP9-F1
#
_cell.length_a   1.000
_cell.length_b   1.000
_cell.length_c   1.000
_cell.angle_alpha   90.00
_cell.angle_beta   90.00
_cell.angle_gamma   90.00
#
_symmetry.space_group_name_H-M   'P 1'
#
loop_
_entity.id
_entity.type
_entity.pdbx_description
1 polymer ?
#
loop_
_entity_poly.entity_id
_entity_poly.type
_entity_poly.pdbx_seq_one_letter_code
_entity_poly.pdbx_strand_id
1 'polypeptide(L)'
;MTDPERLFARLVAGRPARLRELGADLVLEDTKITEAVDQLTAGLAGVRWNGGIAVLACLGAGQRVFVASCLTSWRLYRTGRVLDRLAGQVDAIEEWARSTIKVWRRRDPALDAGQVDSLRAAVNFALVQEYVVYAALLASARTEVTTADDELLDWLEDGAADDYRWALAYGGGRGPRVPDAAVNGDDGGWTPQGLGYDPASGNYLTTSYRTNVGDPEEADDDYDDSQLTITDPRTGEVVNQVRLGGAGNLSLGPSHAGGVEVVGNHVYVVGGGKLYDYDLAKINAAAPGATVHPTVVNESLPATSYATAADGKLYLGKWDKEGKEDAVWVYDIGPDGRPDLSSGQRYDAPAGANGVAVLPGNRLVFSVNHGRGESGALESYVVRDGELDHAGSIPVANLPEELIVTDDGRLVGINESGATDYAPWDTDGGERDGTYGDEDDGVGDTGGSEGRDLEDFWARTHLFDLPVGAFDSEGYYVEPITLDQGALDAFAAADGLDAVRARLSGLHLPASLLGEVGGADELSAAVDAALESARSDLAKLAPAADRMGSELRATSSDYSAADIASGLLLNLLLTRILQ
;
A
#
# COMPACT_ATOMS: atom_id res chain seq x y z
N MET A 1 2.41 -42.80 28.26
CA MET A 1 2.64 -41.86 27.15
C MET A 1 1.38 -41.79 26.30
N THR A 2 0.99 -40.61 25.84
CA THR A 2 -0.14 -40.40 24.93
C THR A 2 0.10 -41.14 23.61
N ASP A 3 -0.97 -41.58 22.95
CA ASP A 3 -0.89 -42.14 21.59
C ASP A 3 -0.52 -41.01 20.60
N PRO A 4 0.54 -41.17 19.76
CA PRO A 4 0.90 -40.21 18.73
C PRO A 4 -0.27 -39.80 17.82
N GLU A 5 -1.21 -40.72 17.56
CA GLU A 5 -2.39 -40.44 16.74
C GLU A 5 -3.29 -39.35 17.35
N ARG A 6 -3.36 -39.27 18.68
CA ARG A 6 -4.15 -38.24 19.36
C ARG A 6 -3.51 -36.86 19.26
N LEU A 7 -2.19 -36.77 19.35
CA LEU A 7 -1.48 -35.50 19.17
C LEU A 7 -1.56 -35.03 17.71
N PHE A 8 -1.35 -35.95 16.77
CA PHE A 8 -1.53 -35.68 15.35
C PHE A 8 -2.94 -35.14 15.05
N ALA A 9 -4.00 -35.80 15.54
CA ALA A 9 -5.37 -35.40 15.29
C ALA A 9 -5.68 -33.96 15.76
N ARG A 10 -5.06 -33.51 16.85
CA ARG A 10 -5.24 -32.15 17.39
C ARG A 10 -4.55 -31.09 16.52
N LEU A 11 -3.34 -31.39 16.04
CA LEU A 11 -2.57 -30.49 15.17
C LEU A 11 -3.26 -30.27 13.81
N VAL A 12 -3.86 -31.32 13.24
CA VAL A 12 -4.49 -31.26 11.90
C VAL A 12 -5.99 -30.98 11.93
N ALA A 13 -6.54 -30.58 13.09
CA ALA A 13 -7.96 -30.24 13.22
C ALA A 13 -8.30 -28.84 12.68
N GLY A 14 -7.30 -27.99 12.44
CA GLY A 14 -7.46 -26.65 11.89
C GLY A 14 -8.03 -26.63 10.47
N ARG A 15 -8.49 -25.46 10.04
CA ARG A 15 -9.12 -25.22 8.73
C ARG A 15 -8.48 -24.01 8.03
N PRO A 16 -7.23 -24.11 7.57
CA PRO A 16 -6.48 -23.00 6.99
C PRO A 16 -7.22 -22.32 5.82
N ALA A 17 -7.88 -23.09 4.95
CA ALA A 17 -8.71 -22.52 3.88
C ALA A 17 -9.82 -21.57 4.40
N ARG A 18 -10.46 -21.89 5.53
CA ARG A 18 -11.49 -21.02 6.13
C ARG A 18 -10.89 -19.79 6.81
N LEU A 19 -9.66 -19.89 7.33
CA LEU A 19 -8.93 -18.72 7.85
C LEU A 19 -8.61 -17.74 6.73
N ARG A 20 -8.18 -18.23 5.56
CA ARG A 20 -7.97 -17.41 4.36
C ARG A 20 -9.24 -16.74 3.88
N GLU A 21 -10.34 -17.50 3.78
CA GLU A 21 -11.63 -16.93 3.38
C GLU A 21 -12.08 -15.80 4.32
N LEU A 22 -11.98 -16.01 5.64
CA LEU A 22 -12.29 -14.95 6.60
C LEU A 22 -11.33 -13.77 6.45
N GLY A 23 -10.02 -14.01 6.28
CA GLY A 23 -9.05 -12.95 6.06
C GLY A 23 -9.35 -12.12 4.80
N ALA A 24 -9.70 -12.78 3.70
CA ALA A 24 -10.10 -12.15 2.44
C ALA A 24 -11.40 -11.35 2.58
N ASP A 25 -12.39 -11.88 3.31
CA ASP A 25 -13.64 -11.15 3.61
C ASP A 25 -13.35 -9.85 4.38
N LEU A 26 -12.40 -9.85 5.32
CA LEU A 26 -12.03 -8.63 6.07
C LEU A 26 -11.30 -7.61 5.20
N VAL A 27 -10.39 -8.04 4.33
CA VAL A 27 -9.72 -7.15 3.36
C VAL A 27 -10.75 -6.57 2.37
N LEU A 28 -11.72 -7.36 1.93
CA LEU A 28 -12.80 -6.86 1.08
C LEU A 28 -13.67 -5.81 1.78
N GLU A 29 -13.95 -5.97 3.08
CA GLU A 29 -14.68 -4.96 3.84
C GLU A 29 -13.85 -3.69 4.10
N ASP A 30 -12.53 -3.79 4.25
CA ASP A 30 -11.60 -2.63 4.22
C ASP A 30 -11.74 -1.86 2.90
N THR A 31 -11.64 -2.52 1.74
CA THR A 31 -11.79 -1.86 0.43
C THR A 31 -13.12 -1.08 0.34
N LYS A 32 -14.22 -1.66 0.81
CA LYS A 32 -15.54 -1.00 0.78
C LYS A 32 -15.66 0.20 1.72
N ILE A 33 -14.95 0.20 2.86
CA ILE A 33 -14.87 1.38 3.73
C ILE A 33 -14.08 2.47 3.01
N THR A 34 -12.93 2.13 2.42
CA THR A 34 -12.11 3.08 1.64
C THR A 34 -12.90 3.73 0.51
N GLU A 35 -13.63 2.93 -0.30
CA GLU A 35 -14.50 3.43 -1.38
C GLU A 35 -15.57 4.41 -0.86
N ALA A 36 -16.28 4.04 0.22
CA ALA A 36 -17.33 4.89 0.80
C ALA A 36 -16.76 6.24 1.29
N VAL A 37 -15.57 6.21 1.87
CA VAL A 37 -14.92 7.40 2.45
C VAL A 37 -14.29 8.28 1.36
N ASP A 38 -13.78 7.69 0.29
CA ASP A 38 -13.28 8.42 -0.87
C ASP A 38 -14.41 9.10 -1.64
N GLN A 39 -15.58 8.45 -1.73
CA GLN A 39 -16.77 9.08 -2.26
C GLN A 39 -17.18 10.29 -1.41
N LEU A 40 -17.12 10.19 -0.08
CA LEU A 40 -17.40 11.32 0.81
C LEU A 40 -16.43 12.48 0.56
N THR A 41 -15.12 12.24 0.50
CA THR A 41 -14.14 13.31 0.27
C THR A 41 -14.27 13.92 -1.12
N ALA A 42 -14.49 13.12 -2.17
CA ALA A 42 -14.74 13.61 -3.51
C ALA A 42 -15.99 14.50 -3.54
N GLY A 43 -17.07 14.08 -2.87
CA GLY A 43 -18.28 14.88 -2.71
C GLY A 43 -17.97 16.22 -2.04
N LEU A 44 -17.26 16.20 -0.91
CA LEU A 44 -16.90 17.42 -0.15
C LEU A 44 -15.94 18.35 -0.91
N ALA A 45 -14.99 17.81 -1.67
CA ALA A 45 -14.08 18.58 -2.52
C ALA A 45 -14.83 19.32 -3.64
N GLY A 46 -15.92 18.72 -4.14
CA GLY A 46 -16.81 19.34 -5.13
C GLY A 46 -17.75 20.41 -4.54
N VAL A 47 -17.95 20.44 -3.22
CA VAL A 47 -18.85 21.40 -2.57
C VAL A 47 -18.23 22.79 -2.53
N ARG A 48 -19.07 23.80 -2.77
CA ARG A 48 -18.68 25.20 -2.69
C ARG A 48 -19.56 25.96 -1.72
N TRP A 49 -18.92 26.87 -1.02
CA TRP A 49 -19.50 27.49 0.16
C TRP A 49 -19.43 29.02 0.10
N ASN A 50 -20.48 29.70 0.56
CA ASN A 50 -20.49 31.16 0.72
C ASN A 50 -20.66 31.55 2.21
N GLY A 51 -19.59 31.46 3.01
CA GLY A 51 -19.57 31.96 4.40
C GLY A 51 -18.77 31.08 5.38
N GLY A 52 -17.86 31.65 6.17
CA GLY A 52 -16.73 30.90 6.77
C GLY A 52 -17.02 29.90 7.90
N ILE A 53 -18.11 30.01 8.67
CA ILE A 53 -18.27 29.19 9.90
C ILE A 53 -18.90 27.81 9.64
N ALA A 54 -19.93 27.73 8.78
CA ALA A 54 -20.59 26.46 8.46
C ALA A 54 -19.66 25.49 7.71
N VAL A 55 -18.75 26.04 6.89
CA VAL A 55 -17.71 25.32 6.14
C VAL A 55 -16.76 24.61 7.09
N LEU A 56 -16.21 25.34 8.06
CA LEU A 56 -15.24 24.79 9.00
C LEU A 56 -15.85 23.67 9.85
N ALA A 57 -17.13 23.80 10.22
CA ALA A 57 -17.85 22.75 10.94
C ALA A 57 -18.06 21.50 10.07
N CYS A 58 -18.50 21.65 8.82
CA CYS A 58 -18.71 20.54 7.90
C CYS A 58 -17.39 19.85 7.51
N LEU A 59 -16.36 20.61 7.14
CA LEU A 59 -15.05 20.06 6.78
C LEU A 59 -14.38 19.39 7.99
N GLY A 60 -14.51 19.95 9.19
CA GLY A 60 -14.01 19.31 10.41
C GLY A 60 -14.79 18.04 10.78
N ALA A 61 -16.10 17.99 10.49
CA ALA A 61 -16.89 16.76 10.65
C ALA A 61 -16.49 15.69 9.63
N GLY A 62 -16.29 16.08 8.37
CA GLY A 62 -15.78 15.22 7.30
C GLY A 62 -14.43 14.62 7.65
N GLN A 63 -13.49 15.43 8.16
CA GLN A 63 -12.18 14.95 8.60
C GLN A 63 -12.30 13.89 9.70
N ARG A 64 -13.15 14.11 10.71
CA ARG A 64 -13.36 13.12 11.78
C ARG A 64 -13.93 11.81 11.26
N VAL A 65 -14.88 11.87 10.32
CA VAL A 65 -15.44 10.67 9.68
C VAL A 65 -14.36 9.97 8.85
N PHE A 66 -13.58 10.73 8.07
CA PHE A 66 -12.50 10.21 7.24
C PHE A 66 -11.45 9.48 8.08
N VAL A 67 -10.81 10.17 9.03
CA VAL A 67 -9.73 9.61 9.87
C VAL A 67 -10.20 8.38 10.65
N ALA A 68 -11.35 8.46 11.33
CA ALA A 68 -11.87 7.31 12.09
C ALA A 68 -12.25 6.13 11.18
N SER A 69 -12.70 6.39 9.95
CA SER A 69 -12.93 5.32 8.98
C SER A 69 -11.62 4.72 8.49
N CYS A 70 -10.57 5.51 8.23
CA CYS A 70 -9.23 5.01 7.88
C CYS A 70 -8.67 4.06 8.94
N LEU A 71 -8.77 4.42 10.23
CA LEU A 71 -8.35 3.56 11.33
C LEU A 71 -9.17 2.28 11.42
N THR A 72 -10.49 2.38 11.23
CA THR A 72 -11.38 1.20 11.22
C THR A 72 -11.00 0.25 10.07
N SER A 73 -10.81 0.81 8.88
CA SER A 73 -10.36 0.11 7.67
C SER A 73 -9.02 -0.59 7.91
N TRP A 74 -8.04 0.13 8.45
CA TRP A 74 -6.71 -0.39 8.77
C TRP A 74 -6.77 -1.58 9.75
N ARG A 75 -7.59 -1.51 10.81
CA ARG A 75 -7.75 -2.63 11.76
C ARG A 75 -8.31 -3.88 11.09
N LEU A 76 -9.28 -3.72 10.17
CA LEU A 76 -9.84 -4.83 9.40
C LEU A 76 -8.81 -5.44 8.47
N TYR A 77 -8.10 -4.61 7.70
CA TYR A 77 -7.03 -5.04 6.82
C TYR A 77 -5.96 -5.83 7.59
N ARG A 78 -5.42 -5.24 8.68
CA ARG A 78 -4.40 -5.88 9.52
C ARG A 78 -4.87 -7.22 10.07
N THR A 79 -6.09 -7.28 10.59
CA THR A 79 -6.67 -8.55 11.09
C THR A 79 -6.77 -9.59 9.96
N GLY A 80 -7.21 -9.17 8.77
CA GLY A 80 -7.29 -10.04 7.60
C GLY A 80 -5.92 -10.62 7.19
N ARG A 81 -4.87 -9.78 7.15
CA ARG A 81 -3.50 -10.21 6.83
C ARG A 81 -2.93 -11.16 7.88
N VAL A 82 -3.17 -10.93 9.17
CA VAL A 82 -2.76 -11.85 10.25
C VAL A 82 -3.39 -13.23 10.06
N LEU A 83 -4.68 -13.30 9.72
CA LEU A 83 -5.37 -14.57 9.47
C LEU A 83 -4.84 -15.31 8.25
N ASP A 84 -4.54 -14.59 7.17
CA ASP A 84 -3.95 -15.16 5.95
C ASP A 84 -2.54 -15.74 6.21
N ARG A 85 -1.68 -14.98 6.90
CA ARG A 85 -0.35 -15.45 7.30
C ARG A 85 -0.43 -16.69 8.20
N LEU A 86 -1.32 -16.64 9.20
CA LEU A 86 -1.57 -17.78 10.09
C LEU A 86 -2.05 -19.00 9.30
N ALA A 87 -2.93 -18.83 8.31
CA ALA A 87 -3.39 -19.94 7.48
C ALA A 87 -2.22 -20.63 6.74
N GLY A 88 -1.27 -19.87 6.21
CA GLY A 88 -0.04 -20.41 5.61
C GLY A 88 0.78 -21.23 6.61
N GLN A 89 0.95 -20.73 7.83
CA GLN A 89 1.67 -21.45 8.89
C GLN A 89 0.95 -22.72 9.33
N VAL A 90 -0.38 -22.70 9.39
CA VAL A 90 -1.20 -23.87 9.73
C VAL A 90 -1.09 -24.95 8.66
N ASP A 91 -1.06 -24.59 7.38
CA ASP A 91 -0.80 -25.55 6.29
C ASP A 91 0.58 -26.20 6.43
N ALA A 92 1.62 -25.42 6.73
CA ALA A 92 2.97 -25.92 6.95
C ALA A 92 3.04 -26.90 8.15
N ILE A 93 2.40 -26.56 9.27
CA ILE A 93 2.28 -27.44 10.45
C ILE A 93 1.53 -28.72 10.09
N GLU A 94 0.45 -28.64 9.33
CA GLU A 94 -0.31 -29.81 8.89
C GLU A 94 0.54 -30.74 8.02
N GLU A 95 1.25 -30.19 7.04
CA GLU A 95 2.15 -30.95 6.17
C GLU A 95 3.27 -31.64 6.98
N TRP A 96 3.90 -30.89 7.90
CA TRP A 96 4.93 -31.40 8.78
C TRP A 96 4.39 -32.53 9.67
N ALA A 97 3.23 -32.34 10.32
CA ALA A 97 2.62 -33.32 11.20
C ALA A 97 2.24 -34.60 10.43
N ARG A 98 1.75 -34.47 9.19
CA ARG A 98 1.47 -35.60 8.28
C ARG A 98 2.74 -36.37 7.93
N SER A 99 3.85 -35.68 7.76
CA SER A 99 5.15 -36.32 7.50
C SER A 99 5.68 -37.06 8.74
N THR A 100 5.59 -36.43 9.91
CA THR A 100 6.01 -37.02 11.19
C THR A 100 5.19 -38.26 11.57
N ILE A 101 3.86 -38.22 11.48
CA ILE A 101 3.01 -39.37 11.85
C ILE A 101 3.17 -40.56 10.90
N LYS A 102 3.59 -40.34 9.64
CA LYS A 102 3.88 -41.44 8.70
C LYS A 102 4.96 -42.37 9.24
N VAL A 103 5.94 -41.86 9.99
CA VAL A 103 6.98 -42.69 10.62
C VAL A 103 6.37 -43.67 11.62
N TRP A 104 5.45 -43.22 12.45
CA TRP A 104 4.73 -44.08 13.41
C TRP A 104 3.83 -45.12 12.72
N ARG A 105 3.10 -44.69 11.68
CA ARG A 105 2.15 -45.53 10.94
C ARG A 105 2.85 -46.58 10.07
N ARG A 106 4.04 -46.28 9.55
CA ARG A 106 4.84 -47.17 8.69
C ARG A 106 5.94 -47.92 9.45
N ARG A 107 5.88 -47.94 10.79
CA ARG A 107 6.85 -48.67 11.60
C ARG A 107 6.96 -50.14 11.17
N ASP A 108 8.16 -50.68 11.26
CA ASP A 108 8.41 -52.09 10.96
C ASP A 108 7.63 -52.97 11.95
N PRO A 109 6.75 -53.89 11.49
CA PRO A 109 6.05 -54.81 12.38
C PRO A 109 6.98 -55.78 13.13
N ALA A 110 8.25 -55.90 12.73
CA ALA A 110 9.25 -56.73 13.40
C ALA A 110 9.93 -56.08 14.62
N LEU A 111 9.65 -54.80 14.91
CA LEU A 111 10.23 -54.12 16.08
C LEU A 111 9.79 -54.79 17.40
N ASP A 112 10.73 -54.91 18.34
CA ASP A 112 10.40 -55.36 19.69
C ASP A 112 9.65 -54.29 20.50
N ALA A 113 9.12 -54.67 21.66
CA ALA A 113 8.32 -53.77 22.50
C ALA A 113 9.10 -52.53 22.96
N GLY A 114 10.39 -52.66 23.30
CA GLY A 114 11.22 -51.54 23.73
C GLY A 114 11.52 -50.57 22.59
N GLN A 115 11.74 -51.09 21.39
CA GLN A 115 11.92 -50.29 20.18
C GLN A 115 10.64 -49.56 19.78
N VAL A 116 9.47 -50.20 19.86
CA VAL A 116 8.16 -49.55 19.63
C VAL A 116 7.92 -48.43 20.63
N ASP A 117 8.24 -48.65 21.91
CA ASP A 117 8.09 -47.63 22.95
C ASP A 117 9.02 -46.43 22.72
N SER A 118 10.25 -46.69 22.27
CA SER A 118 11.23 -45.65 21.92
C SER A 118 10.79 -44.84 20.71
N LEU A 119 10.28 -45.50 19.67
CA LEU A 119 9.71 -44.82 18.50
C LEU A 119 8.48 -43.98 18.89
N ARG A 120 7.60 -44.52 19.74
CA ARG A 120 6.44 -43.77 20.25
C ARG A 120 6.88 -42.51 21.00
N ALA A 121 7.89 -42.62 21.85
CA ALA A 121 8.45 -41.49 22.59
C ALA A 121 9.03 -40.43 21.64
N ALA A 122 9.79 -40.83 20.63
CA ALA A 122 10.39 -39.92 19.65
C ALA A 122 9.33 -39.17 18.82
N VAL A 123 8.33 -39.88 18.30
CA VAL A 123 7.24 -39.25 17.51
C VAL A 123 6.39 -38.34 18.40
N ASN A 124 6.05 -38.76 19.62
CA ASN A 124 5.36 -37.90 20.58
C ASN A 124 6.17 -36.65 20.89
N PHE A 125 7.47 -36.78 21.13
CA PHE A 125 8.34 -35.64 21.41
C PHE A 125 8.30 -34.63 20.25
N ALA A 126 8.47 -35.10 19.02
CA ALA A 126 8.38 -34.25 17.83
C ALA A 126 7.02 -33.54 17.74
N LEU A 127 5.91 -34.28 17.82
CA LEU A 127 4.56 -33.68 17.75
C LEU A 127 4.27 -32.70 18.90
N VAL A 128 4.84 -32.92 20.09
CA VAL A 128 4.70 -31.99 21.22
C VAL A 128 5.48 -30.69 20.97
N GLN A 129 6.68 -30.76 20.38
CA GLN A 129 7.43 -29.55 20.01
C GLN A 129 6.62 -28.70 19.02
N GLU A 130 6.05 -29.34 18.00
CA GLU A 130 5.23 -28.62 17.01
C GLU A 130 3.95 -28.03 17.62
N TYR A 131 3.35 -28.71 18.59
CA TYR A 131 2.21 -28.18 19.33
C TYR A 131 2.58 -26.90 20.11
N VAL A 132 3.79 -26.82 20.66
CA VAL A 132 4.28 -25.61 21.34
C VAL A 132 4.53 -24.48 20.34
N VAL A 133 5.12 -24.80 19.17
CA VAL A 133 5.30 -23.82 18.08
C VAL A 133 3.95 -23.26 17.64
N TYR A 134 2.96 -24.13 17.38
CA TYR A 134 1.64 -23.69 16.96
C TYR A 134 0.97 -22.82 18.04
N ALA A 135 1.04 -23.20 19.32
CA ALA A 135 0.50 -22.36 20.39
C ALA A 135 1.17 -20.98 20.47
N ALA A 136 2.48 -20.89 20.22
CA ALA A 136 3.20 -19.62 20.17
C ALA A 136 2.77 -18.76 18.96
N LEU A 137 2.54 -19.37 17.80
CA LEU A 137 2.00 -18.66 16.62
C LEU A 137 0.61 -18.09 16.88
N LEU A 138 -0.28 -18.86 17.51
CA LEU A 138 -1.62 -18.36 17.91
C LEU A 138 -1.51 -17.19 18.89
N ALA A 139 -0.55 -17.24 19.82
CA ALA A 139 -0.29 -16.14 20.75
C ALA A 139 0.27 -14.89 20.03
N SER A 140 1.17 -15.05 19.05
CA SER A 140 1.68 -13.95 18.22
C SER A 140 0.55 -13.28 17.44
N ALA A 141 -0.24 -14.08 16.71
CA ALA A 141 -1.38 -13.58 15.94
C ALA A 141 -2.38 -12.83 16.83
N ARG A 142 -2.62 -13.31 18.05
CA ARG A 142 -3.47 -12.62 19.02
C ARG A 142 -2.91 -11.26 19.40
N THR A 143 -1.62 -11.18 19.72
CA THR A 143 -0.95 -9.92 20.04
C THR A 143 -1.10 -8.95 18.87
N GLU A 144 -0.76 -9.38 17.66
CA GLU A 144 -0.88 -8.56 16.45
C GLU A 144 -2.31 -8.04 16.19
N VAL A 145 -3.34 -8.84 16.47
CA VAL A 145 -4.75 -8.39 16.34
C VAL A 145 -5.15 -7.40 17.44
N THR A 146 -4.57 -7.50 18.64
CA THR A 146 -5.04 -6.74 19.82
C THR A 146 -4.20 -5.53 20.18
N THR A 147 -2.95 -5.46 19.71
CA THR A 147 -2.02 -4.40 20.07
C THR A 147 -1.59 -3.63 18.83
N ALA A 148 -1.80 -2.32 18.83
CA ALA A 148 -1.13 -1.37 17.97
C ALA A 148 -0.31 -0.45 18.87
N ASP A 149 0.87 -0.03 18.41
CA ASP A 149 1.65 1.00 19.09
C ASP A 149 0.86 2.32 19.06
N ASP A 150 0.88 3.07 20.16
CA ASP A 150 0.24 4.38 20.21
C ASP A 150 0.92 5.34 19.21
N GLU A 151 2.24 5.25 19.03
CA GLU A 151 2.98 6.06 18.04
C GLU A 151 2.59 5.71 16.60
N LEU A 152 2.36 4.42 16.30
CA LEU A 152 1.83 3.98 15.00
C LEU A 152 0.41 4.50 14.77
N LEU A 153 -0.43 4.52 15.80
CA LEU A 153 -1.79 5.04 15.68
C LEU A 153 -1.79 6.55 15.45
N ASP A 154 -0.96 7.31 16.15
CA ASP A 154 -0.81 8.75 15.94
C ASP A 154 -0.30 9.05 14.52
N TRP A 155 0.70 8.30 14.05
CA TRP A 155 1.21 8.42 12.68
C TRP A 155 0.14 8.18 11.60
N LEU A 156 -0.70 7.16 11.82
CA LEU A 156 -1.84 6.86 10.95
C LEU A 156 -2.91 7.95 11.00
N GLU A 157 -3.18 8.51 12.18
CA GLU A 157 -4.17 9.57 12.38
C GLU A 157 -3.76 10.86 11.67
N ASP A 158 -2.51 11.27 11.82
CA ASP A 158 -1.95 12.47 11.20
C ASP A 158 -1.87 12.32 9.67
N GLY A 159 -1.34 11.19 9.18
CA GLY A 159 -1.30 10.89 7.75
C GLY A 159 -2.69 10.86 7.10
N ALA A 160 -3.69 10.28 7.77
CA ALA A 160 -5.07 10.31 7.29
C ALA A 160 -5.68 11.72 7.31
N ALA A 161 -5.30 12.57 8.26
CA ALA A 161 -5.73 13.95 8.32
C ALA A 161 -5.12 14.79 7.17
N ASP A 162 -3.88 14.51 6.80
CA ASP A 162 -3.21 15.15 5.66
C ASP A 162 -3.79 14.67 4.33
N ASP A 163 -4.05 13.37 4.18
CA ASP A 163 -4.74 12.78 3.03
C ASP A 163 -6.10 13.46 2.78
N TYR A 164 -6.88 13.66 3.85
CA TYR A 164 -8.15 14.36 3.78
C TYR A 164 -7.98 15.80 3.25
N ARG A 165 -7.03 16.55 3.79
CA ARG A 165 -6.76 17.94 3.38
C ARG A 165 -6.29 18.01 1.93
N TRP A 166 -5.42 17.08 1.53
CA TRP A 166 -4.91 16.96 0.18
C TRP A 166 -6.01 16.59 -0.83
N ALA A 167 -6.87 15.62 -0.49
CA ALA A 167 -8.00 15.23 -1.31
C ALA A 167 -8.96 16.40 -1.57
N LEU A 168 -9.25 17.20 -0.54
CA LEU A 168 -10.08 18.41 -0.69
C LEU A 168 -9.42 19.50 -1.55
N ALA A 169 -8.09 19.63 -1.48
CA ALA A 169 -7.36 20.65 -2.21
C ALA A 169 -7.18 20.31 -3.69
N TYR A 170 -6.90 19.04 -4.01
CA TYR A 170 -6.46 18.60 -5.34
C TYR A 170 -7.40 17.62 -6.03
N GLY A 171 -8.44 17.13 -5.34
CA GLY A 171 -9.40 16.16 -5.90
C GLY A 171 -8.84 14.75 -6.04
N GLY A 172 -7.77 14.42 -5.31
CA GLY A 172 -7.18 13.09 -5.29
C GLY A 172 -7.89 12.11 -4.36
N GLY A 173 -7.72 10.83 -4.64
CA GLY A 173 -8.25 9.71 -3.85
C GLY A 173 -7.16 8.76 -3.40
N ARG A 174 -7.58 7.63 -2.84
CA ARG A 174 -6.70 6.52 -2.46
C ARG A 174 -6.84 5.39 -3.48
N GLY A 175 -5.71 4.92 -3.97
CA GLY A 175 -5.61 3.66 -4.71
C GLY A 175 -5.64 2.45 -3.77
N PRO A 176 -5.21 1.26 -4.23
CA PRO A 176 -5.03 0.12 -3.33
C PRO A 176 -3.98 0.41 -2.26
N ARG A 177 -3.98 -0.37 -1.18
CA ARG A 177 -2.94 -0.29 -0.13
C ARG A 177 -1.56 -0.51 -0.74
N VAL A 178 -0.59 0.23 -0.23
CA VAL A 178 0.82 0.01 -0.58
C VAL A 178 1.22 -1.37 -0.05
N PRO A 179 1.60 -2.34 -0.90
CA PRO A 179 2.06 -3.62 -0.41
C PRO A 179 3.37 -3.41 0.36
N ASP A 180 3.70 -4.36 1.25
CA ASP A 180 5.04 -4.39 1.86
C ASP A 180 5.38 -3.11 2.66
N ALA A 181 4.38 -2.45 3.26
CA ALA A 181 4.55 -1.23 4.07
C ALA A 181 4.20 -1.48 5.54
N ALA A 182 5.09 -1.11 6.47
CA ALA A 182 4.93 -1.28 7.91
C ALA A 182 3.69 -0.58 8.45
N VAL A 183 3.36 0.58 7.89
CA VAL A 183 2.16 1.36 8.21
C VAL A 183 0.87 0.55 7.95
N ASN A 184 0.92 -0.50 7.12
CA ASN A 184 -0.18 -1.44 6.90
C ASN A 184 -0.20 -2.65 7.89
N GLY A 185 0.73 -2.68 8.84
CA GLY A 185 0.74 -3.56 10.01
C GLY A 185 1.73 -4.72 9.96
N ASP A 186 2.41 -4.95 8.84
CA ASP A 186 3.58 -5.83 8.67
C ASP A 186 4.11 -5.68 7.24
N ASP A 187 5.34 -5.22 7.08
CA ASP A 187 6.07 -5.22 5.80
C ASP A 187 6.94 -6.48 5.62
N GLY A 188 7.08 -7.31 6.65
CA GLY A 188 8.04 -8.40 6.68
C GLY A 188 9.49 -7.95 6.54
N GLY A 189 9.80 -6.68 6.79
CA GLY A 189 11.10 -6.05 6.56
C GLY A 189 11.36 -5.61 5.12
N TRP A 190 10.32 -5.49 4.29
CA TRP A 190 10.40 -4.93 2.94
C TRP A 190 10.19 -3.42 2.93
N THR A 191 10.80 -2.77 1.94
CA THR A 191 10.63 -1.36 1.65
C THR A 191 10.11 -1.21 0.22
N PRO A 192 8.87 -0.71 0.00
CA PRO A 192 8.29 -0.58 -1.32
C PRO A 192 8.80 0.69 -2.01
N GLN A 193 9.23 0.58 -3.26
CA GLN A 193 9.92 1.67 -3.96
C GLN A 193 9.36 1.90 -5.36
N GLY A 194 9.35 0.89 -6.22
CA GLY A 194 8.86 1.05 -7.60
C GLY A 194 7.37 0.83 -7.76
N LEU A 195 6.79 1.46 -8.78
CA LEU A 195 5.40 1.31 -9.19
C LEU A 195 5.29 1.28 -10.72
N GLY A 196 4.57 0.31 -11.26
CA GLY A 196 4.34 0.09 -12.67
C GLY A 196 2.89 -0.31 -12.96
N TYR A 197 2.47 -0.21 -14.23
CA TYR A 197 1.12 -0.52 -14.68
C TYR A 197 1.17 -1.52 -15.85
N ASP A 198 0.44 -2.64 -15.75
CA ASP A 198 0.21 -3.51 -16.90
C ASP A 198 -1.12 -3.11 -17.58
N PRO A 199 -1.09 -2.43 -18.74
CA PRO A 199 -2.31 -2.00 -19.42
C PRO A 199 -3.14 -3.18 -19.96
N ALA A 200 -2.57 -4.37 -20.13
CA ALA A 200 -3.30 -5.52 -20.65
C ALA A 200 -4.23 -6.13 -19.60
N SER A 201 -3.80 -6.19 -18.35
CA SER A 201 -4.59 -6.72 -17.22
C SER A 201 -5.25 -5.63 -16.38
N GLY A 202 -4.72 -4.41 -16.41
CA GLY A 202 -5.08 -3.32 -15.52
C GLY A 202 -4.45 -3.42 -14.13
N ASN A 203 -3.50 -4.33 -13.91
CA ASN A 203 -2.88 -4.55 -12.60
C ASN A 203 -1.72 -3.59 -12.34
N TYR A 204 -1.44 -3.35 -11.06
CA TYR A 204 -0.28 -2.60 -10.59
C TYR A 204 0.85 -3.57 -10.24
N LEU A 205 2.08 -3.17 -10.55
CA LEU A 205 3.29 -3.89 -10.19
C LEU A 205 4.07 -3.01 -9.21
N THR A 206 4.40 -3.53 -8.04
CA THR A 206 5.20 -2.83 -7.04
C THR A 206 6.46 -3.62 -6.79
N THR A 207 7.62 -2.97 -6.88
CA THR A 207 8.88 -3.55 -6.45
C THR A 207 9.18 -3.12 -5.02
N SER A 208 9.78 -4.04 -4.27
CA SER A 208 10.23 -3.79 -2.91
C SER A 208 11.60 -4.42 -2.70
N TYR A 209 12.40 -3.84 -1.84
CA TYR A 209 13.72 -4.36 -1.47
C TYR A 209 13.84 -4.61 0.03
N ARG A 210 14.84 -5.41 0.42
CA ARG A 210 15.36 -5.47 1.80
C ARG A 210 16.86 -5.38 1.74
N THR A 211 17.47 -4.63 2.64
CA THR A 211 18.92 -4.58 2.79
C THR A 211 19.41 -5.60 3.83
N ASN A 212 20.70 -5.93 3.78
CA ASN A 212 21.42 -6.70 4.80
C ASN A 212 20.76 -8.05 5.16
N VAL A 213 20.17 -8.74 4.18
CA VAL A 213 19.54 -10.05 4.43
C VAL A 213 20.57 -11.18 4.65
N GLY A 214 21.86 -10.91 4.39
CA GLY A 214 22.96 -11.85 4.46
C GLY A 214 22.90 -12.93 3.38
N ASP A 215 24.04 -13.41 2.89
CA ASP A 215 24.07 -14.69 2.16
C ASP A 215 23.87 -15.85 3.16
N PRO A 216 22.85 -16.72 3.02
CA PRO A 216 22.74 -17.92 3.84
C PRO A 216 23.96 -18.86 3.74
N GLU A 217 24.81 -18.71 2.72
CA GLU A 217 26.08 -19.44 2.56
C GLU A 217 27.32 -18.64 3.02
N GLU A 218 27.26 -17.31 3.12
CA GLU A 218 28.35 -16.43 3.58
C GLU A 218 27.82 -15.30 4.48
N ALA A 219 27.90 -15.50 5.80
CA ALA A 219 27.37 -14.58 6.83
C ALA A 219 28.08 -13.20 6.93
N ASP A 220 29.07 -12.94 6.07
CA ASP A 220 29.85 -11.69 6.04
C ASP A 220 29.57 -10.84 4.78
N ASP A 221 28.62 -11.23 3.91
CA ASP A 221 28.25 -10.48 2.70
C ASP A 221 26.83 -9.91 2.89
N ASP A 222 26.73 -8.58 3.03
CA ASP A 222 25.47 -7.84 3.07
C ASP A 222 24.89 -7.79 1.64
N TYR A 223 23.80 -8.53 1.41
CA TYR A 223 23.07 -8.56 0.14
C TYR A 223 21.69 -7.90 0.26
N ASP A 224 21.22 -7.30 -0.83
CA ASP A 224 19.86 -6.77 -0.96
C ASP A 224 18.92 -7.74 -1.69
N ASP A 225 17.86 -8.20 -1.04
CA ASP A 225 16.81 -8.98 -1.73
C ASP A 225 15.79 -8.05 -2.38
N SER A 226 15.19 -8.50 -3.48
CA SER A 226 14.18 -7.75 -4.22
C SER A 226 13.02 -8.64 -4.64
N GLN A 227 11.82 -8.06 -4.60
CA GLN A 227 10.60 -8.74 -4.99
C GLN A 227 9.72 -7.86 -5.86
N LEU A 228 8.74 -8.50 -6.51
CA LEU A 228 7.70 -7.83 -7.27
C LEU A 228 6.33 -8.37 -6.87
N THR A 229 5.45 -7.47 -6.44
CA THR A 229 4.07 -7.73 -6.05
C THR A 229 3.14 -7.23 -7.15
N ILE A 230 2.20 -8.07 -7.59
CA ILE A 230 1.14 -7.71 -8.55
C ILE A 230 -0.16 -7.54 -7.79
N THR A 231 -0.79 -6.39 -7.90
CA THR A 231 -2.05 -6.04 -7.21
C THR A 231 -3.13 -5.71 -8.23
N ASP A 232 -4.32 -6.27 -8.07
CA ASP A 232 -5.51 -5.80 -8.77
C ASP A 232 -6.01 -4.52 -8.09
N PRO A 233 -5.93 -3.35 -8.75
CA PRO A 233 -6.29 -2.08 -8.11
C PRO A 233 -7.78 -1.96 -7.82
N ARG A 234 -8.65 -2.77 -8.45
CA ARG A 234 -10.09 -2.72 -8.22
C ARG A 234 -10.50 -3.40 -6.92
N THR A 235 -9.79 -4.46 -6.55
CA THR A 235 -10.11 -5.29 -5.38
C THR A 235 -9.13 -5.05 -4.23
N GLY A 236 -7.92 -4.57 -4.53
CA GLY A 236 -6.79 -4.51 -3.62
C GLY A 236 -6.13 -5.88 -3.39
N GLU A 237 -6.55 -6.92 -4.13
CA GLU A 237 -6.02 -8.27 -3.99
C GLU A 237 -4.60 -8.38 -4.57
N VAL A 238 -3.69 -8.99 -3.82
CA VAL A 238 -2.39 -9.41 -4.33
C VAL A 238 -2.59 -10.65 -5.20
N VAL A 239 -2.47 -10.46 -6.52
CA VAL A 239 -2.64 -11.48 -7.55
C VAL A 239 -1.45 -12.44 -7.58
N ASN A 240 -0.24 -11.90 -7.45
CA ASN A 240 0.99 -12.69 -7.35
C ASN A 240 2.09 -11.91 -6.64
N GLN A 241 3.07 -12.61 -6.10
CA GLN A 241 4.29 -12.01 -5.55
C GLN A 241 5.46 -12.94 -5.86
N VAL A 242 6.54 -12.41 -6.43
CA VAL A 242 7.71 -13.20 -6.86
C VAL A 242 9.00 -12.56 -6.37
N ARG A 243 10.06 -13.36 -6.21
CA ARG A 243 11.42 -12.86 -6.01
C ARG A 243 12.06 -12.50 -7.34
N LEU A 244 12.82 -11.41 -7.37
CA LEU A 244 13.56 -10.98 -8.55
C LEU A 244 15.01 -11.47 -8.46
N GLY A 245 15.42 -12.33 -9.39
CA GLY A 245 16.77 -12.88 -9.43
C GLY A 245 17.68 -12.20 -10.45
N GLY A 246 18.95 -12.60 -10.49
CA GLY A 246 19.96 -12.05 -11.40
C GLY A 246 20.10 -12.78 -12.73
N ALA A 247 20.95 -12.23 -13.61
CA ALA A 247 21.33 -12.86 -14.87
C ALA A 247 21.95 -14.26 -14.66
N GLY A 248 21.72 -15.18 -15.60
CA GLY A 248 22.37 -16.49 -15.57
C GLY A 248 21.91 -17.44 -14.46
N ASN A 249 20.70 -17.24 -13.92
CA ASN A 249 20.14 -17.95 -12.76
C ASN A 249 20.89 -17.68 -11.45
N LEU A 250 21.54 -16.53 -11.33
CA LEU A 250 22.08 -16.08 -10.06
C LEU A 250 20.94 -15.62 -9.14
N SER A 251 21.08 -15.83 -7.84
CA SER A 251 20.14 -15.35 -6.83
C SER A 251 20.08 -13.82 -6.78
N LEU A 252 21.21 -13.16 -7.01
CA LEU A 252 21.37 -11.71 -6.81
C LEU A 252 20.60 -10.90 -7.86
N GLY A 253 19.43 -10.41 -7.50
CA GLY A 253 18.57 -9.56 -8.33
C GLY A 253 19.01 -8.09 -8.38
N PRO A 254 18.11 -7.17 -8.77
CA PRO A 254 18.31 -5.75 -8.60
C PRO A 254 18.52 -5.45 -7.11
N SER A 255 19.59 -4.74 -6.75
CA SER A 255 19.74 -4.11 -5.43
C SER A 255 19.00 -2.78 -5.46
N HIS A 256 18.26 -2.45 -4.39
CA HIS A 256 17.29 -1.35 -4.35
C HIS A 256 16.44 -1.32 -5.63
N ALA A 257 15.55 -2.31 -5.79
CA ALA A 257 14.69 -2.41 -6.95
C ALA A 257 13.73 -1.21 -7.02
N GLY A 258 14.20 -0.15 -7.66
CA GLY A 258 13.47 1.08 -7.92
C GLY A 258 12.46 0.90 -9.03
N GLY A 259 12.51 1.75 -10.06
CA GLY A 259 11.49 1.79 -11.09
C GLY A 259 11.14 0.48 -11.78
N VAL A 260 9.85 0.26 -12.00
CA VAL A 260 9.31 -0.90 -12.72
C VAL A 260 8.31 -0.46 -13.79
N GLU A 261 8.45 -0.99 -14.99
CA GLU A 261 7.65 -0.58 -16.16
C GLU A 261 7.29 -1.78 -17.04
N VAL A 262 6.10 -1.77 -17.64
CA VAL A 262 5.61 -2.86 -18.49
C VAL A 262 5.46 -2.40 -19.93
N VAL A 263 6.28 -2.98 -20.82
CA VAL A 263 6.22 -2.72 -22.26
C VAL A 263 5.89 -4.02 -23.00
N GLY A 264 4.61 -4.22 -23.30
CA GLY A 264 4.15 -5.45 -23.94
C GLY A 264 4.32 -6.66 -23.02
N ASN A 265 5.25 -7.58 -23.33
CA ASN A 265 5.56 -8.73 -22.48
C ASN A 265 6.86 -8.54 -21.68
N HIS A 266 7.49 -7.35 -21.78
CA HIS A 266 8.70 -7.00 -21.05
C HIS A 266 8.33 -6.28 -19.76
N VAL A 267 8.90 -6.73 -18.65
CA VAL A 267 8.87 -6.02 -17.36
C VAL A 267 10.27 -5.51 -17.10
N TYR A 268 10.45 -4.20 -17.27
CA TYR A 268 11.69 -3.52 -17.01
C TYR A 268 11.77 -3.15 -15.54
N VAL A 269 12.85 -3.54 -14.87
CA VAL A 269 13.14 -3.12 -13.49
C VAL A 269 14.50 -2.47 -13.47
N VAL A 270 14.63 -1.31 -12.82
CA VAL A 270 15.93 -0.66 -12.59
C VAL A 270 16.36 -0.81 -11.13
N GLY A 271 17.67 -0.85 -10.91
CA GLY A 271 18.26 -0.97 -9.58
C GLY A 271 19.75 -1.32 -9.66
N GLY A 272 20.54 -0.90 -8.67
CA GLY A 272 21.97 -1.22 -8.58
C GLY A 272 22.80 -0.87 -9.83
N GLY A 273 22.48 0.23 -10.52
CA GLY A 273 23.20 0.66 -11.74
C GLY A 273 22.84 -0.10 -13.01
N LYS A 274 21.77 -0.90 -13.01
CA LYS A 274 21.39 -1.80 -14.11
C LYS A 274 19.91 -1.69 -14.48
N LEU A 275 19.61 -2.13 -15.71
CA LEU A 275 18.25 -2.33 -16.22
C LEU A 275 18.04 -3.82 -16.52
N TYR A 276 17.04 -4.41 -15.88
CA TYR A 276 16.67 -5.81 -15.96
C TYR A 276 15.41 -5.98 -16.81
N ASP A 277 15.43 -6.89 -17.78
CA ASP A 277 14.29 -7.22 -18.66
C ASP A 277 13.71 -8.58 -18.28
N TYR A 278 12.63 -8.61 -17.51
CA TYR A 278 11.89 -9.81 -17.15
C TYR A 278 10.75 -10.10 -18.13
N ASP A 279 10.30 -11.37 -18.14
CA ASP A 279 9.18 -11.82 -18.96
C ASP A 279 7.90 -11.83 -18.12
N LEU A 280 6.93 -10.98 -18.49
CA LEU A 280 5.66 -10.84 -17.77
C LEU A 280 4.89 -12.16 -17.69
N ALA A 281 4.90 -12.97 -18.76
CA ALA A 281 4.22 -14.26 -18.78
C ALA A 281 4.88 -15.25 -17.80
N LYS A 282 6.20 -15.18 -17.61
CA LYS A 282 6.88 -16.01 -16.60
C LYS A 282 6.57 -15.55 -15.19
N ILE A 283 6.52 -14.24 -14.94
CA ILE A 283 6.10 -13.69 -13.65
C ILE A 283 4.69 -14.18 -13.31
N ASN A 284 3.75 -14.04 -14.23
CA ASN A 284 2.35 -14.46 -14.02
C ASN A 284 2.19 -15.98 -13.86
N ALA A 285 3.06 -16.79 -14.47
CA ALA A 285 3.02 -18.25 -14.34
C ALA A 285 3.79 -18.79 -13.12
N ALA A 286 4.61 -17.97 -12.48
CA ALA A 286 5.39 -18.38 -11.32
C ALA A 286 4.49 -18.63 -10.10
N ALA A 287 4.83 -19.64 -9.31
CA ALA A 287 4.18 -19.82 -8.01
C ALA A 287 4.54 -18.65 -7.09
N PRO A 288 3.63 -18.22 -6.19
CA PRO A 288 3.93 -17.17 -5.22
C PRO A 288 5.22 -17.47 -4.44
N GLY A 289 6.09 -16.47 -4.31
CA GLY A 289 7.40 -16.55 -3.67
C GLY A 289 8.50 -17.19 -4.53
N ALA A 290 8.21 -17.71 -5.73
CA ALA A 290 9.24 -18.25 -6.61
C ALA A 290 10.13 -17.14 -7.18
N THR A 291 11.41 -17.47 -7.42
CA THR A 291 12.36 -16.56 -8.08
C THR A 291 12.18 -16.59 -9.60
N VAL A 292 12.06 -15.40 -10.20
CA VAL A 292 12.06 -15.19 -11.64
C VAL A 292 13.35 -14.50 -12.05
N HIS A 293 13.98 -14.96 -13.13
CA HIS A 293 15.24 -14.39 -13.63
C HIS A 293 15.02 -13.56 -14.90
N PRO A 294 15.79 -12.47 -15.09
CA PRO A 294 15.70 -11.62 -16.25
C PRO A 294 16.17 -12.36 -17.51
N THR A 295 15.58 -11.99 -18.64
CA THR A 295 16.03 -12.43 -19.96
C THR A 295 17.26 -11.68 -20.45
N VAL A 296 17.39 -10.40 -20.08
CA VAL A 296 18.51 -9.53 -20.41
C VAL A 296 18.80 -8.63 -19.22
N VAL A 297 20.08 -8.33 -19.01
CA VAL A 297 20.53 -7.29 -18.08
C VAL A 297 21.43 -6.35 -18.86
N ASN A 298 21.10 -5.05 -18.82
CA ASN A 298 21.91 -3.99 -19.39
C ASN A 298 22.65 -3.29 -18.25
N GLU A 299 23.96 -3.18 -18.41
CA GLU A 299 24.85 -2.60 -17.41
C GLU A 299 25.42 -1.26 -17.90
N SER A 300 25.97 -0.46 -16.97
CA SER A 300 26.65 0.81 -17.28
C SER A 300 25.76 1.86 -17.95
N LEU A 301 24.51 1.97 -17.50
CA LEU A 301 23.60 3.03 -17.93
C LEU A 301 23.81 4.29 -17.07
N PRO A 302 23.60 5.49 -17.64
CA PRO A 302 23.79 6.74 -16.89
C PRO A 302 22.67 7.02 -15.87
N ALA A 303 21.57 6.26 -15.90
CA ALA A 303 20.36 6.47 -15.11
C ALA A 303 19.63 5.13 -14.92
N THR A 304 19.40 4.74 -13.66
CA THR A 304 18.77 3.45 -13.27
C THR A 304 18.11 3.51 -11.89
N SER A 305 17.58 4.67 -11.49
CA SER A 305 16.88 4.85 -10.20
C SER A 305 15.37 4.65 -10.36
N TYR A 306 14.79 5.27 -11.37
CA TYR A 306 13.36 5.18 -11.70
C TYR A 306 13.16 5.01 -13.20
N ALA A 307 11.99 4.51 -13.60
CA ALA A 307 11.67 4.20 -14.98
C ALA A 307 10.18 4.38 -15.30
N THR A 308 9.88 4.97 -16.46
CA THR A 308 8.51 4.98 -17.02
C THR A 308 8.55 4.82 -18.54
N ALA A 309 7.49 4.27 -19.13
CA ALA A 309 7.31 4.21 -20.57
C ALA A 309 6.06 4.98 -21.01
N ALA A 310 6.24 5.83 -22.01
CA ALA A 310 5.15 6.58 -22.63
C ALA A 310 5.48 6.92 -24.08
N ASP A 311 4.47 6.97 -24.93
CA ASP A 311 4.59 7.42 -26.32
C ASP A 311 5.69 6.72 -27.13
N GLY A 312 5.89 5.41 -26.87
CA GLY A 312 6.92 4.60 -27.53
C GLY A 312 8.35 4.94 -27.09
N LYS A 313 8.51 5.52 -25.90
CA LYS A 313 9.81 5.86 -25.30
C LYS A 313 9.91 5.29 -23.89
N LEU A 314 11.13 4.95 -23.50
CA LEU A 314 11.50 4.58 -22.14
C LEU A 314 12.30 5.74 -21.53
N TYR A 315 11.85 6.21 -20.37
CA TYR A 315 12.47 7.26 -19.58
C TYR A 315 13.18 6.59 -18.41
N LEU A 316 14.49 6.81 -18.26
CA LEU A 316 15.29 6.30 -17.15
C LEU A 316 15.84 7.46 -16.34
N GLY A 317 15.53 7.46 -15.05
CA GLY A 317 15.92 8.47 -14.08
C GLY A 317 17.23 8.17 -13.37
N LYS A 318 18.00 9.23 -13.09
CA LYS A 318 19.10 9.22 -12.14
C LYS A 318 18.65 10.07 -10.95
N TRP A 319 18.63 9.45 -9.78
CA TRP A 319 18.63 10.15 -8.51
C TRP A 319 20.07 10.42 -8.07
N ASP A 320 20.33 11.62 -7.57
CA ASP A 320 21.63 12.02 -7.03
C ASP A 320 21.49 12.60 -5.62
N LYS A 321 22.23 12.03 -4.65
CA LYS A 321 22.21 12.44 -3.23
C LYS A 321 22.40 13.96 -3.04
N GLU A 322 23.28 14.58 -3.84
CA GLU A 322 23.58 16.01 -3.72
C GLU A 322 22.58 16.90 -4.47
N GLY A 323 21.64 16.32 -5.22
CA GLY A 323 20.68 17.06 -6.02
C GLY A 323 21.29 17.71 -7.28
N LYS A 324 22.53 17.37 -7.65
CA LYS A 324 23.32 18.12 -8.65
C LYS A 324 23.35 17.45 -10.00
N GLU A 325 23.19 16.13 -10.02
CA GLU A 325 23.28 15.33 -11.25
C GLU A 325 21.97 14.63 -11.60
N ASP A 326 20.86 14.97 -10.93
CA ASP A 326 19.54 14.45 -11.27
C ASP A 326 19.22 14.69 -12.74
N ALA A 327 18.84 13.62 -13.42
CA ALA A 327 18.62 13.65 -14.86
C ALA A 327 17.68 12.54 -15.28
N VAL A 328 16.95 12.78 -16.37
CA VAL A 328 16.19 11.73 -17.07
C VAL A 328 16.74 11.53 -18.48
N TRP A 329 16.95 10.27 -18.84
CA TRP A 329 17.39 9.83 -20.16
C TRP A 329 16.25 9.16 -20.90
N VAL A 330 16.00 9.57 -22.14
CA VAL A 330 14.86 9.13 -22.94
C VAL A 330 15.35 8.34 -24.15
N TYR A 331 14.87 7.11 -24.27
CA TYR A 331 15.25 6.16 -25.32
C TYR A 331 14.03 5.75 -26.13
N ASP A 332 14.18 5.61 -27.45
CA ASP A 332 13.10 5.09 -28.29
C ASP A 332 12.91 3.59 -28.06
N ILE A 333 11.66 3.15 -27.97
CA ILE A 333 11.29 1.74 -27.88
C ILE A 333 11.13 1.17 -29.29
N GLY A 334 11.86 0.10 -29.57
CA GLY A 334 11.81 -0.64 -30.83
C GLY A 334 10.52 -1.44 -31.00
N PRO A 335 10.27 -1.97 -32.22
CA PRO A 335 9.05 -2.70 -32.55
C PRO A 335 8.91 -4.04 -31.81
N ASP A 336 9.99 -4.56 -31.22
CA ASP A 336 10.01 -5.74 -30.37
C ASP A 336 9.76 -5.42 -28.88
N GLY A 337 9.51 -4.15 -28.55
CA GLY A 337 9.29 -3.67 -27.18
C GLY A 337 10.58 -3.30 -26.45
N ARG A 338 11.76 -3.40 -27.09
CA ARG A 338 13.06 -3.13 -26.45
C ARG A 338 13.58 -1.72 -26.70
N PRO A 339 14.13 -1.03 -25.69
CA PRO A 339 14.69 0.31 -25.87
C PRO A 339 16.00 0.28 -26.68
N ASP A 340 16.22 1.26 -27.55
CA ASP A 340 17.53 1.55 -28.14
C ASP A 340 18.37 2.39 -27.17
N LEU A 341 19.17 1.70 -26.36
CA LEU A 341 20.01 2.33 -25.33
C LEU A 341 21.26 3.07 -25.90
N SER A 342 21.44 3.12 -27.22
CA SER A 342 22.63 3.71 -27.85
C SER A 342 22.54 5.22 -28.12
N SER A 343 21.34 5.81 -28.06
CA SER A 343 21.08 7.16 -28.61
C SER A 343 20.25 8.08 -27.69
N GLY A 344 20.20 7.79 -26.39
CA GLY A 344 19.31 8.47 -25.43
C GLY A 344 19.49 10.00 -25.35
N GLN A 345 18.37 10.71 -25.24
CA GLN A 345 18.34 12.15 -24.98
C GLN A 345 18.29 12.43 -23.48
N ARG A 346 19.12 13.34 -22.99
CA ARG A 346 19.16 13.75 -21.58
C ARG A 346 18.37 15.05 -21.32
N TYR A 347 17.66 15.09 -20.20
CA TYR A 347 17.12 16.31 -19.57
C TYR A 347 17.62 16.41 -18.13
N ASP A 348 17.86 17.62 -17.64
CA ASP A 348 18.13 17.87 -16.21
C ASP A 348 16.81 17.73 -15.43
N ALA A 349 16.75 16.80 -14.49
CA ALA A 349 15.58 16.59 -13.64
C ALA A 349 15.65 17.53 -12.41
N PRO A 350 14.52 17.83 -11.75
CA PRO A 350 14.58 18.54 -10.47
C PRO A 350 15.40 17.76 -9.44
N ALA A 351 16.05 18.50 -8.54
CA ALA A 351 16.86 17.92 -7.47
C ALA A 351 15.98 17.04 -6.56
N GLY A 352 16.41 15.80 -6.29
CA GLY A 352 15.66 14.84 -5.47
C GLY A 352 14.53 14.14 -6.22
N ALA A 353 14.54 14.15 -7.55
CA ALA A 353 13.58 13.39 -8.35
C ALA A 353 13.75 11.87 -8.14
N ASN A 354 12.67 11.18 -7.75
CA ASN A 354 12.64 9.74 -7.48
C ASN A 354 11.65 8.96 -8.36
N GLY A 355 10.96 9.65 -9.25
CA GLY A 355 10.04 9.05 -10.22
C GLY A 355 9.65 10.06 -11.29
N VAL A 356 9.11 9.56 -12.41
CA VAL A 356 8.62 10.42 -13.49
C VAL A 356 7.44 9.79 -14.18
N ALA A 357 6.42 10.61 -14.47
CA ALA A 357 5.30 10.26 -15.32
C ALA A 357 5.22 11.21 -16.51
N VAL A 358 4.76 10.70 -17.65
CA VAL A 358 4.55 11.51 -18.85
C VAL A 358 3.04 11.70 -19.05
N LEU A 359 2.60 12.93 -18.91
CA LEU A 359 1.22 13.34 -19.13
C LEU A 359 1.00 13.74 -20.60
N PRO A 360 -0.27 13.72 -21.08
CA PRO A 360 -0.61 14.19 -22.42
C PRO A 360 -0.03 15.57 -22.74
N GLY A 361 0.48 15.72 -23.97
CA GLY A 361 1.07 16.99 -24.43
C GLY A 361 2.54 17.17 -24.06
N ASN A 362 3.29 16.10 -23.81
CA ASN A 362 4.71 16.08 -23.44
C ASN A 362 4.99 16.86 -22.14
N ARG A 363 4.09 16.76 -21.16
CA ARG A 363 4.31 17.31 -19.83
C ARG A 363 4.88 16.21 -18.94
N LEU A 364 6.02 16.44 -18.33
CA LEU A 364 6.62 15.52 -17.38
C LEU A 364 6.19 15.92 -15.97
N VAL A 365 5.87 14.95 -15.13
CA VAL A 365 5.68 15.17 -13.70
C VAL A 365 6.69 14.32 -12.96
N PHE A 366 7.45 14.94 -12.08
CA PHE A 366 8.41 14.28 -11.22
C PHE A 366 7.87 14.21 -9.80
N SER A 367 8.01 13.06 -9.16
CA SER A 367 7.96 12.94 -7.70
C SER A 367 9.31 13.39 -7.16
N VAL A 368 9.28 14.36 -6.27
CA VAL A 368 10.45 15.02 -5.70
C VAL A 368 10.45 14.80 -4.19
N ASN A 369 11.55 14.23 -3.73
CA ASN A 369 11.79 13.93 -2.33
C ASN A 369 12.60 15.07 -1.69
N HIS A 370 12.07 15.63 -0.60
CA HIS A 370 12.72 16.69 0.18
C HIS A 370 13.39 16.18 1.46
N GLY A 371 13.32 14.88 1.73
CA GLY A 371 13.84 14.23 2.93
C GLY A 371 12.75 13.55 3.78
N ARG A 372 13.19 12.73 4.74
CA ARG A 372 12.33 11.81 5.50
C ARG A 372 11.23 12.48 6.33
N GLY A 373 11.50 13.64 6.92
CA GLY A 373 10.51 14.40 7.72
C GLY A 373 10.04 15.68 7.04
N GLU A 374 10.03 15.72 5.71
CA GLU A 374 9.50 16.83 4.92
C GLU A 374 8.57 16.28 3.85
N SER A 375 7.41 16.90 3.68
CA SER A 375 6.48 16.52 2.62
C SER A 375 7.17 16.63 1.25
N GLY A 376 7.00 15.59 0.43
CA GLY A 376 7.48 15.61 -0.95
C GLY A 376 6.61 16.50 -1.85
N ALA A 377 6.93 16.50 -3.15
CA ALA A 377 6.15 17.22 -4.15
C ALA A 377 6.02 16.45 -5.45
N LEU A 378 4.93 16.71 -6.18
CA LEU A 378 4.80 16.41 -7.60
C LEU A 378 5.07 17.69 -8.37
N GLU A 379 6.19 17.74 -9.07
CA GLU A 379 6.59 18.90 -9.85
C GLU A 379 6.35 18.65 -11.35
N SER A 380 5.54 19.50 -11.96
CA SER A 380 5.18 19.41 -13.38
C SER A 380 6.06 20.32 -14.23
N TYR A 381 6.45 19.83 -15.41
CA TYR A 381 7.35 20.48 -16.35
C TYR A 381 6.87 20.32 -17.79
N VAL A 382 7.06 21.34 -18.62
CA VAL A 382 6.80 21.29 -20.06
C VAL A 382 8.12 21.30 -20.81
N VAL A 383 8.30 20.39 -21.77
CA VAL A 383 9.49 20.40 -22.62
C VAL A 383 9.40 21.57 -23.62
N ARG A 384 10.32 22.54 -23.52
CA ARG A 384 10.45 23.66 -24.48
C ARG A 384 11.89 23.83 -24.90
N ASP A 385 12.11 23.93 -26.21
CA ASP A 385 13.44 24.11 -26.81
C ASP A 385 14.51 23.10 -26.34
N GLY A 386 14.08 21.90 -25.94
CA GLY A 386 14.97 20.83 -25.45
C GLY A 386 15.28 20.89 -23.95
N GLU A 387 14.64 21.80 -23.20
CA GLU A 387 14.78 21.98 -21.75
C GLU A 387 13.44 21.77 -21.03
N LEU A 388 13.49 21.57 -19.70
CA LEU A 388 12.31 21.42 -18.86
C LEU A 388 11.95 22.75 -18.20
N ASP A 389 10.77 23.29 -18.55
CA ASP A 389 10.22 24.50 -17.94
C ASP A 389 9.23 24.13 -16.83
N HIS A 390 9.50 24.51 -15.58
CA HIS A 390 8.60 24.28 -14.45
C HIS A 390 7.22 24.94 -14.67
N ALA A 391 6.16 24.17 -14.42
CA ALA A 391 4.77 24.53 -14.67
C ALA A 391 3.90 24.58 -13.41
N GLY A 392 4.24 23.85 -12.35
CA GLY A 392 3.46 23.82 -11.10
C GLY A 392 3.85 22.68 -10.18
N SER A 393 3.46 22.77 -8.91
CA SER A 393 3.81 21.81 -7.85
C SER A 393 2.60 21.47 -6.99
N ILE A 394 2.49 20.20 -6.59
CA ILE A 394 1.48 19.69 -5.64
C ILE A 394 2.21 18.97 -4.51
N PRO A 395 2.03 19.34 -3.23
CA PRO A 395 2.65 18.62 -2.11
C PRO A 395 2.06 17.21 -2.01
N VAL A 396 2.89 16.25 -1.61
CA VAL A 396 2.49 14.85 -1.37
C VAL A 396 3.18 14.32 -0.10
N ALA A 397 2.84 13.10 0.29
CA ALA A 397 3.46 12.41 1.41
C ALA A 397 4.99 12.36 1.28
N ASN A 398 5.65 12.12 2.41
CA ASN A 398 7.10 12.05 2.51
C ASN A 398 7.63 10.92 1.61
N LEU A 399 8.88 11.06 1.15
CA LEU A 399 9.56 10.05 0.32
C LEU A 399 8.69 9.55 -0.87
N PRO A 400 8.19 10.43 -1.75
CA PRO A 400 7.48 10.00 -2.95
C PRO A 400 8.47 9.35 -3.92
N GLU A 401 8.14 8.15 -4.38
CA GLU A 401 8.98 7.36 -5.27
C GLU A 401 8.38 7.33 -6.67
N GLU A 402 7.90 6.20 -7.18
CA GLU A 402 7.45 6.11 -8.57
C GLU A 402 6.06 6.67 -8.88
N LEU A 403 5.86 7.01 -10.16
CA LEU A 403 4.61 7.52 -10.73
C LEU A 403 4.19 6.71 -11.95
N ILE A 404 2.89 6.43 -12.08
CA ILE A 404 2.29 5.82 -13.27
C ILE A 404 1.10 6.63 -13.78
N VAL A 405 0.82 6.52 -15.07
CA VAL A 405 -0.42 7.03 -15.67
C VAL A 405 -1.25 5.85 -16.15
N THR A 406 -2.48 5.75 -15.65
CA THR A 406 -3.42 4.69 -16.04
C THR A 406 -4.20 5.06 -17.31
N ASP A 407 -4.78 4.05 -17.97
CA ASP A 407 -5.56 4.23 -19.20
C ASP A 407 -6.79 5.16 -19.04
N ASP A 408 -7.34 5.27 -17.83
CA ASP A 408 -8.44 6.18 -17.50
C ASP A 408 -7.98 7.61 -17.16
N GLY A 409 -6.69 7.90 -17.34
CA GLY A 409 -6.13 9.25 -17.21
C GLY A 409 -5.94 9.67 -15.75
N ARG A 410 -5.54 8.74 -14.90
CA ARG A 410 -5.19 8.99 -13.50
C ARG A 410 -3.68 8.89 -13.32
N LEU A 411 -3.14 9.79 -12.51
CA LEU A 411 -1.75 9.76 -12.06
C LEU A 411 -1.73 9.09 -10.69
N VAL A 412 -1.06 7.95 -10.59
CA VAL A 412 -0.94 7.19 -9.34
C VAL A 412 0.51 7.20 -8.92
N GLY A 413 0.78 7.28 -7.62
CA GLY A 413 2.14 7.15 -7.12
C GLY A 413 2.24 6.45 -5.77
N ILE A 414 3.47 6.10 -5.44
CA ILE A 414 3.86 5.35 -4.25
C ILE A 414 4.81 6.18 -3.38
N ASN A 415 4.86 5.84 -2.09
CA ASN A 415 5.72 6.48 -1.11
C ASN A 415 6.44 5.41 -0.28
N GLU A 416 7.72 5.64 0.00
CA GLU A 416 8.51 4.82 0.91
C GLU A 416 8.19 5.11 2.38
N SER A 417 7.61 6.27 2.68
CA SER A 417 7.35 6.73 4.06
C SER A 417 6.58 5.73 4.92
N GLY A 418 5.88 4.75 4.34
CA GLY A 418 5.16 3.74 5.09
C GLY A 418 6.00 2.54 5.57
N ALA A 419 7.27 2.42 5.17
CA ALA A 419 8.15 1.29 5.53
C ALA A 419 8.76 1.43 6.93
N THR A 420 9.20 0.31 7.52
CA THR A 420 9.80 0.32 8.87
C THR A 420 11.07 1.17 8.92
N ASP A 421 11.91 1.08 7.89
CA ASP A 421 13.18 1.84 7.78
C ASP A 421 12.98 3.38 7.76
N TYR A 422 11.75 3.83 7.53
CA TYR A 422 11.39 5.25 7.47
C TYR A 422 10.35 5.64 8.51
N ALA A 423 10.08 4.75 9.47
CA ALA A 423 9.15 5.02 10.55
C ALA A 423 9.73 6.03 11.55
N PRO A 424 8.88 6.85 12.20
CA PRO A 424 9.32 7.87 13.16
C PRO A 424 10.12 7.32 14.35
N TRP A 425 9.87 6.06 14.73
CA TRP A 425 10.54 5.39 15.85
C TRP A 425 11.78 4.58 15.44
N ASP A 426 12.14 4.52 14.16
CA ASP A 426 13.36 3.84 13.75
C ASP A 426 14.59 4.66 14.14
N THR A 427 15.15 4.34 15.30
CA THR A 427 16.39 4.94 15.82
C THR A 427 17.65 4.24 15.31
N ASP A 428 17.51 3.09 14.63
CA ASP A 428 18.62 2.16 14.32
C ASP A 428 19.40 2.53 13.06
N GLY A 429 19.01 3.59 12.33
CA GLY A 429 19.89 4.20 11.31
C GLY A 429 21.27 4.58 11.88
N GLY A 430 21.38 4.83 13.19
CA GLY A 430 22.66 5.07 13.86
C GLY A 430 23.51 3.82 14.19
N GLU A 431 22.94 2.61 14.21
CA GLU A 431 23.65 1.36 14.55
C GLU A 431 23.88 0.43 13.33
N ARG A 432 23.18 0.62 12.21
CA ARG A 432 23.50 -0.03 10.92
C ARG A 432 24.79 0.50 10.29
N ASP A 433 25.28 1.66 10.74
CA ASP A 433 26.63 2.12 10.45
C ASP A 433 27.62 1.25 11.23
N GLY A 434 28.02 0.15 10.59
CA GLY A 434 29.22 -0.56 10.98
C GLY A 434 30.33 0.45 11.22
N THR A 435 31.17 0.21 12.21
CA THR A 435 32.35 1.05 12.50
C THR A 435 33.43 0.98 11.38
N TYR A 436 33.03 0.57 10.18
CA TYR A 436 33.80 0.34 8.98
C TYR A 436 33.24 1.21 7.86
N GLY A 437 33.91 2.33 7.64
CA GLY A 437 33.45 3.34 6.69
C GLY A 437 33.44 2.92 5.22
N ASP A 438 32.84 3.83 4.47
CA ASP A 438 32.89 4.06 3.02
C ASP A 438 31.79 3.42 2.14
N GLU A 439 30.81 2.70 2.71
CA GLU A 439 29.60 2.25 1.98
C GLU A 439 28.32 2.66 2.75
N ASP A 440 28.15 3.98 2.87
CA ASP A 440 26.94 4.70 3.30
C ASP A 440 25.87 4.55 2.20
N ASP A 441 24.67 4.05 2.52
CA ASP A 441 23.53 3.93 1.58
C ASP A 441 23.04 5.29 1.05
N GLY A 442 23.64 6.37 1.56
CA GLY A 442 23.60 7.66 0.94
C GLY A 442 22.54 8.56 1.55
N VAL A 443 21.82 8.15 2.58
CA VAL A 443 21.05 9.08 3.41
C VAL A 443 21.87 9.33 4.66
N GLY A 444 22.20 10.60 4.95
CA GLY A 444 22.77 10.90 6.27
C GLY A 444 21.76 10.46 7.34
N ASP A 445 21.99 9.31 7.95
CA ASP A 445 21.09 8.68 8.91
C ASP A 445 21.07 9.49 10.20
N THR A 446 20.25 10.54 10.20
CA THR A 446 19.47 10.85 11.39
C THR A 446 18.36 9.81 11.41
N GLY A 447 18.42 8.84 12.33
CA GLY A 447 17.29 7.97 12.63
C GLY A 447 15.99 8.78 12.74
N GLY A 448 14.85 8.15 12.44
CA GLY A 448 13.52 8.72 12.19
C GLY A 448 12.94 9.69 13.22
N SER A 449 13.68 10.16 14.22
CA SER A 449 13.23 11.16 15.20
C SER A 449 14.30 12.14 15.68
N GLU A 450 15.54 12.13 15.16
CA GLU A 450 16.55 13.09 15.65
C GLU A 450 16.26 14.53 15.17
N GLY A 451 15.40 15.23 15.93
CA GLY A 451 15.11 16.65 15.77
C GLY A 451 13.89 17.00 14.93
N ARG A 452 12.99 16.05 14.62
CA ARG A 452 11.72 16.28 13.91
C ARG A 452 10.53 15.74 14.71
N ASP A 453 9.40 16.43 14.65
CA ASP A 453 8.20 16.06 15.42
C ASP A 453 7.38 15.01 14.63
N LEU A 454 6.63 14.13 15.33
CA LEU A 454 5.83 13.06 14.68
C LEU A 454 4.86 13.61 13.62
N GLU A 455 4.36 14.83 13.85
CA GLU A 455 3.46 15.56 12.93
C GLU A 455 4.10 15.91 11.58
N ASP A 456 5.43 15.82 11.45
CA ASP A 456 6.15 16.06 10.19
C ASP A 456 6.22 14.81 9.28
N PHE A 457 5.77 13.65 9.77
CA PHE A 457 5.81 12.38 9.04
C PHE A 457 4.45 12.04 8.44
N TRP A 458 4.19 12.54 7.23
CA TRP A 458 2.99 12.15 6.49
C TRP A 458 3.17 10.79 5.84
N ALA A 459 2.77 9.72 6.53
CA ALA A 459 2.68 8.39 5.93
C ALA A 459 1.33 8.11 5.30
N ARG A 460 1.39 7.48 4.12
CA ARG A 460 0.22 6.98 3.42
C ARG A 460 0.19 5.46 3.46
N THR A 461 -0.99 4.94 3.76
CA THR A 461 -1.28 3.50 3.74
C THR A 461 -1.62 2.99 2.34
N HIS A 462 -1.98 3.89 1.42
CA HIS A 462 -2.46 3.60 0.08
C HIS A 462 -1.62 4.35 -0.95
N LEU A 463 -1.58 3.83 -2.17
CA LEU A 463 -1.12 4.60 -3.32
C LEU A 463 -1.96 5.88 -3.41
N PHE A 464 -1.33 6.99 -3.73
CA PHE A 464 -2.08 8.22 -3.98
C PHE A 464 -2.53 8.24 -5.43
N ASP A 465 -3.67 8.88 -5.67
CA ASP A 465 -4.26 8.90 -6.99
C ASP A 465 -4.84 10.30 -7.30
N LEU A 466 -4.41 10.90 -8.42
CA LEU A 466 -4.82 12.22 -8.89
C LEU A 466 -5.42 12.17 -10.30
N PRO A 467 -6.48 12.94 -10.59
CA PRO A 467 -6.85 13.20 -11.98
C PRO A 467 -5.73 13.98 -12.66
N VAL A 468 -5.37 13.63 -13.90
CA VAL A 468 -4.30 14.30 -14.68
C VAL A 468 -4.54 15.83 -14.82
N GLY A 469 -5.81 16.26 -14.81
CA GLY A 469 -6.18 17.68 -14.84
C GLY A 469 -5.94 18.45 -13.53
N ALA A 470 -5.48 17.82 -12.44
CA ALA A 470 -5.18 18.48 -11.17
C ALA A 470 -4.14 19.61 -11.31
N PHE A 471 -3.24 19.51 -12.29
CA PHE A 471 -2.25 20.54 -12.59
C PHE A 471 -2.79 21.69 -13.45
N ASP A 472 -3.96 21.53 -14.08
CA ASP A 472 -4.52 22.49 -15.04
C ASP A 472 -5.64 23.35 -14.45
N SER A 473 -6.16 23.01 -13.27
CA SER A 473 -7.27 23.76 -12.70
C SER A 473 -6.79 25.08 -12.08
N GLU A 474 -7.14 26.21 -12.71
CA GLU A 474 -7.66 27.30 -11.90
C GLU A 474 -8.86 26.71 -11.17
N GLY A 475 -8.79 26.65 -9.83
CA GLY A 475 -9.69 25.84 -9.00
C GLY A 475 -11.15 25.91 -9.43
N TYR A 476 -11.92 24.89 -9.06
CA TYR A 476 -13.31 24.66 -9.45
C TYR A 476 -14.15 25.99 -9.56
N TYR A 477 -15.24 26.04 -10.35
CA TYR A 477 -16.14 27.23 -10.46
C TYR A 477 -17.63 26.86 -10.06
N VAL A 478 -18.39 27.75 -9.35
CA VAL A 478 -19.49 27.43 -8.37
C VAL A 478 -20.95 27.47 -8.85
N GLU A 479 -21.82 26.54 -8.38
CA GLU A 479 -23.31 26.67 -8.29
C GLU A 479 -23.94 25.84 -7.13
N PRO A 480 -25.16 26.18 -6.61
CA PRO A 480 -25.87 25.44 -5.54
C PRO A 480 -26.07 23.94 -5.77
N ILE A 481 -26.08 23.51 -7.04
CA ILE A 481 -26.19 22.10 -7.44
C ILE A 481 -25.07 21.25 -6.82
N THR A 482 -23.90 21.83 -6.52
CA THR A 482 -22.78 21.09 -5.95
C THR A 482 -22.96 20.76 -4.46
N LEU A 483 -23.75 21.53 -3.72
CA LEU A 483 -24.12 21.20 -2.32
C LEU A 483 -25.05 19.98 -2.28
N ASP A 484 -26.00 19.88 -3.21
CA ASP A 484 -26.87 18.71 -3.32
C ASP A 484 -26.11 17.48 -3.80
N GLN A 485 -25.14 17.63 -4.70
CA GLN A 485 -24.28 16.51 -5.12
C GLN A 485 -23.41 16.02 -3.95
N GLY A 486 -22.74 16.92 -3.23
CA GLY A 486 -21.97 16.55 -2.04
C GLY A 486 -22.84 15.91 -0.95
N ALA A 487 -24.11 16.32 -0.83
CA ALA A 487 -25.06 15.66 0.07
C ALA A 487 -25.36 14.22 -0.37
N LEU A 488 -25.58 13.98 -1.67
CA LEU A 488 -25.80 12.64 -2.21
C LEU A 488 -24.59 11.73 -1.98
N ASP A 489 -23.38 12.24 -2.17
CA ASP A 489 -22.15 11.49 -1.93
C ASP A 489 -21.95 11.17 -0.45
N ALA A 490 -22.28 12.10 0.46
CA ALA A 490 -22.29 11.84 1.90
C ALA A 490 -23.34 10.80 2.33
N PHE A 491 -24.53 10.79 1.72
CA PHE A 491 -25.55 9.75 1.96
C PHE A 491 -25.10 8.39 1.43
N ALA A 492 -24.51 8.34 0.23
CA ALA A 492 -23.99 7.10 -0.34
C ALA A 492 -22.85 6.53 0.52
N ALA A 493 -21.97 7.38 1.04
CA ALA A 493 -20.95 6.99 2.00
C ALA A 493 -21.57 6.40 3.28
N ALA A 494 -22.61 7.04 3.83
CA ALA A 494 -23.33 6.52 4.99
C ALA A 494 -23.92 5.13 4.76
N ASP A 495 -24.59 4.92 3.61
CA ASP A 495 -25.14 3.63 3.20
C ASP A 495 -24.05 2.57 3.03
N GLY A 496 -22.91 2.94 2.43
CA GLY A 496 -21.74 2.07 2.27
C GLY A 496 -21.18 1.61 3.61
N LEU A 497 -20.95 2.53 4.55
CA LEU A 497 -20.45 2.24 5.89
C LEU A 497 -21.44 1.37 6.69
N ASP A 498 -22.75 1.62 6.59
CA ASP A 498 -23.76 0.79 7.26
C ASP A 498 -23.85 -0.62 6.65
N ALA A 499 -23.70 -0.74 5.33
CA ALA A 499 -23.67 -2.02 4.65
C ALA A 499 -22.48 -2.87 5.07
N VAL A 500 -21.29 -2.26 5.26
CA VAL A 500 -20.12 -2.96 5.82
C VAL A 500 -20.42 -3.43 7.25
N ARG A 501 -20.92 -2.54 8.12
CA ARG A 501 -21.31 -2.89 9.50
C ARG A 501 -22.24 -4.10 9.56
N ALA A 502 -23.24 -4.16 8.67
CA ALA A 502 -24.18 -5.26 8.59
C ALA A 502 -23.51 -6.57 8.16
N ARG A 503 -22.59 -6.53 7.19
CA ARG A 503 -21.82 -7.71 6.76
C ARG A 503 -20.88 -8.22 7.86
N LEU A 504 -20.19 -7.33 8.57
CA LEU A 504 -19.34 -7.69 9.71
C LEU A 504 -20.10 -8.41 10.83
N SER A 505 -21.42 -8.24 10.95
CA SER A 505 -22.24 -8.97 11.94
C SER A 505 -22.37 -10.47 11.62
N GLY A 506 -22.09 -10.88 10.39
CA GLY A 506 -22.06 -12.27 9.96
C GLY A 506 -20.70 -12.94 10.13
N LEU A 507 -19.64 -12.18 10.42
CA LEU A 507 -18.28 -12.69 10.53
C LEU A 507 -17.92 -13.02 11.98
N HIS A 508 -17.22 -14.13 12.16
CA HIS A 508 -16.74 -14.66 13.43
C HIS A 508 -15.62 -15.66 13.15
N LEU A 509 -14.65 -15.76 14.05
CA LEU A 509 -13.62 -16.80 14.03
C LEU A 509 -13.92 -17.87 15.09
N PRO A 510 -14.58 -18.99 14.76
CA PRO A 510 -14.72 -20.11 15.69
C PRO A 510 -13.35 -20.69 16.06
N ALA A 511 -13.06 -20.86 17.35
CA ALA A 511 -11.83 -21.50 17.82
C ALA A 511 -11.56 -22.88 17.20
N SER A 512 -12.62 -23.61 16.82
CA SER A 512 -12.51 -24.90 16.12
C SER A 512 -11.81 -24.82 14.75
N LEU A 513 -11.71 -23.64 14.13
CA LEU A 513 -10.97 -23.45 12.88
C LEU A 513 -9.45 -23.39 13.10
N LEU A 514 -9.00 -23.18 14.35
CA LEU A 514 -7.60 -23.07 14.75
C LEU A 514 -7.04 -24.40 15.31
N GLY A 515 -7.82 -25.48 15.25
CA GLY A 515 -7.46 -26.77 15.80
C GLY A 515 -7.60 -26.85 17.32
N GLU A 516 -7.23 -28.01 17.89
CA GLU A 516 -7.34 -28.25 19.35
C GLU A 516 -6.04 -27.90 20.08
N VAL A 517 -5.55 -26.67 19.88
CA VAL A 517 -4.27 -26.16 20.37
C VAL A 517 -4.48 -25.05 21.40
N GLY A 518 -3.54 -24.87 22.34
CA GLY A 518 -3.63 -23.78 23.33
C GLY A 518 -3.50 -22.42 22.63
N GLY A 519 -4.29 -21.43 23.05
CA GLY A 519 -4.33 -20.10 22.41
C GLY A 519 -5.47 -19.93 21.39
N ALA A 520 -6.16 -21.01 21.00
CA ALA A 520 -7.23 -20.96 20.00
C ALA A 520 -8.45 -20.15 20.46
N ASP A 521 -8.90 -20.37 21.71
CA ASP A 521 -10.03 -19.62 22.28
C ASP A 521 -9.67 -18.14 22.49
N GLU A 522 -8.42 -17.87 22.88
CA GLU A 522 -7.93 -16.51 23.10
C GLU A 522 -7.79 -15.72 21.80
N LEU A 523 -7.29 -16.34 20.73
CA LEU A 523 -7.24 -15.71 19.40
C LEU A 523 -8.65 -15.51 18.82
N SER A 524 -9.52 -16.51 18.95
CA SER A 524 -10.94 -16.43 18.55
C SER A 524 -11.63 -15.22 19.19
N ALA A 525 -11.51 -15.08 20.51
CA ALA A 525 -12.08 -13.95 21.25
C ALA A 525 -11.45 -12.60 20.86
N ALA A 526 -10.16 -12.56 20.57
CA ALA A 526 -9.47 -11.35 20.12
C ALA A 526 -9.98 -10.85 18.77
N VAL A 527 -10.12 -11.76 17.79
CA VAL A 527 -10.67 -11.42 16.47
C VAL A 527 -12.11 -10.93 16.61
N ASP A 528 -12.94 -11.61 17.41
CA ASP A 528 -14.33 -11.16 17.64
C ASP A 528 -14.43 -9.78 18.28
N ALA A 529 -13.53 -9.48 19.22
CA ALA A 529 -13.45 -8.17 19.84
C ALA A 529 -13.04 -7.09 18.83
N ALA A 530 -12.10 -7.39 17.92
CA ALA A 530 -11.71 -6.49 16.84
C ALA A 530 -12.89 -6.22 15.88
N LEU A 531 -13.64 -7.26 15.49
CA LEU A 531 -14.83 -7.13 14.66
C LEU A 531 -15.92 -6.30 15.36
N GLU A 532 -16.15 -6.52 16.66
CA GLU A 532 -17.12 -5.73 17.42
C GLU A 532 -16.72 -4.26 17.56
N SER A 533 -15.42 -3.99 17.75
CA SER A 533 -14.89 -2.63 17.77
C SER A 533 -15.17 -1.91 16.45
N ALA A 534 -14.83 -2.55 15.31
CA ALA A 534 -15.11 -2.01 13.98
C ALA A 534 -16.61 -1.78 13.74
N ARG A 535 -17.47 -2.72 14.14
CA ARG A 535 -18.94 -2.55 14.07
C ARG A 535 -19.42 -1.37 14.89
N SER A 536 -18.90 -1.19 16.11
CA SER A 536 -19.24 -0.09 17.01
C SER A 536 -18.83 1.27 16.45
N ASP A 537 -17.67 1.33 15.80
CA ASP A 537 -17.20 2.56 15.15
C ASP A 537 -18.05 2.88 13.92
N LEU A 538 -18.31 1.92 13.04
CA LEU A 538 -19.19 2.10 11.88
C LEU A 538 -20.62 2.51 12.28
N ALA A 539 -21.14 2.00 13.40
CA ALA A 539 -22.44 2.39 13.94
C ALA A 539 -22.52 3.88 14.32
N LYS A 540 -21.39 4.53 14.58
CA LYS A 540 -21.29 5.98 14.85
C LYS A 540 -20.98 6.77 13.58
N LEU A 541 -20.13 6.21 12.72
CA LEU A 541 -19.63 6.87 11.50
C LEU A 541 -20.72 7.01 10.43
N ALA A 542 -21.49 5.96 10.15
CA ALA A 542 -22.55 6.01 9.14
C ALA A 542 -23.59 7.12 9.45
N PRO A 543 -24.15 7.22 10.67
CA PRO A 543 -25.03 8.35 11.02
C PRO A 543 -24.36 9.72 11.01
N ALA A 544 -23.03 9.80 11.18
CA ALA A 544 -22.31 11.07 11.10
C ALA A 544 -22.19 11.55 9.65
N ALA A 545 -21.90 10.65 8.70
CA ALA A 545 -21.94 10.93 7.28
C ALA A 545 -23.35 11.34 6.79
N ASP A 546 -24.39 10.64 7.26
CA ASP A 546 -25.79 10.98 6.94
C ASP A 546 -26.20 12.37 7.45
N ARG A 547 -25.83 12.72 8.69
CA ARG A 547 -26.06 14.07 9.23
C ARG A 547 -25.37 15.15 8.40
N MET A 548 -24.15 14.90 7.96
CA MET A 548 -23.42 15.82 7.08
C MET A 548 -24.12 15.99 5.73
N GLY A 549 -24.61 14.91 5.12
CA GLY A 549 -25.44 15.00 3.92
C GLY A 549 -26.72 15.83 4.14
N SER A 550 -27.37 15.66 5.29
CA SER A 550 -28.54 16.45 5.68
C SER A 550 -28.23 17.93 5.85
N GLU A 551 -27.09 18.27 6.44
CA GLU A 551 -26.62 19.66 6.61
C GLU A 551 -26.27 20.32 5.27
N LEU A 552 -25.60 19.59 4.37
CA LEU A 552 -25.31 20.05 3.00
C LEU A 552 -26.59 20.35 2.21
N ARG A 553 -27.57 19.44 2.26
CA ARG A 553 -28.86 19.62 1.59
C ARG A 553 -29.70 20.75 2.19
N ALA A 554 -29.71 20.88 3.51
CA ALA A 554 -30.37 22.00 4.19
C ALA A 554 -29.74 23.33 3.76
N THR A 555 -28.41 23.39 3.70
CA THR A 555 -27.66 24.55 3.24
C THR A 555 -27.97 24.89 1.78
N SER A 556 -28.02 23.90 0.87
CA SER A 556 -28.43 24.08 -0.53
C SER A 556 -29.83 24.73 -0.63
N SER A 557 -30.76 24.24 0.19
CA SER A 557 -32.14 24.73 0.22
C SER A 557 -32.23 26.19 0.70
N ASP A 558 -31.45 26.55 1.71
CA ASP A 558 -31.39 27.92 2.24
C ASP A 558 -30.82 28.90 1.20
N TYR A 559 -29.76 28.53 0.48
CA TYR A 559 -29.23 29.35 -0.64
C TYR A 559 -30.25 29.49 -1.76
N SER A 560 -30.89 28.40 -2.17
CA SER A 560 -31.92 28.43 -3.22
C SER A 560 -33.08 29.36 -2.83
N ALA A 561 -33.51 29.34 -1.56
CA ALA A 561 -34.53 30.24 -1.05
C ALA A 561 -34.07 31.71 -1.02
N ALA A 562 -32.82 31.98 -0.62
CA ALA A 562 -32.23 33.32 -0.58
C ALA A 562 -32.03 33.91 -1.99
N ASP A 563 -31.62 33.09 -2.96
CA ASP A 563 -31.44 33.49 -4.36
C ASP A 563 -32.78 33.79 -5.04
N ILE A 564 -33.81 32.99 -4.79
CA ILE A 564 -35.18 33.27 -5.26
C ILE A 564 -35.69 34.60 -4.68
N ALA A 565 -35.48 34.83 -3.38
CA ALA A 565 -35.90 36.07 -2.73
C ALA A 565 -35.16 37.30 -3.28
N SER A 566 -33.84 37.18 -3.49
CA SER A 566 -33.00 38.24 -4.05
C SER A 566 -33.31 38.52 -5.51
N GLY A 567 -33.53 37.48 -6.32
CA GLY A 567 -33.95 37.58 -7.72
C GLY A 567 -35.33 38.22 -7.88
N LEU A 568 -36.28 37.90 -7.00
CA LEU A 568 -37.59 38.58 -6.94
C LEU A 568 -37.44 40.06 -6.59
N LEU A 569 -36.56 40.40 -5.64
CA LEU A 569 -36.31 41.77 -5.23
C LEU A 569 -35.61 42.59 -6.33
N LEU A 570 -34.65 41.98 -7.03
CA LEU A 570 -33.94 42.58 -8.16
C LEU A 570 -34.88 42.77 -9.36
N ASN A 571 -35.73 41.78 -9.67
CA ASN A 571 -36.77 41.93 -10.69
C ASN A 571 -37.77 43.03 -10.33
N LEU A 572 -38.20 43.14 -9.07
CA LEU A 572 -39.07 44.22 -8.60
C LEU A 572 -38.41 45.60 -8.74
N LEU A 573 -37.11 45.71 -8.47
CA LEU A 573 -36.33 46.93 -8.65
C LEU A 573 -36.15 47.28 -10.14
N LEU A 574 -35.79 46.31 -10.98
CA LEU A 574 -35.63 46.50 -12.43
C LEU A 574 -36.96 46.87 -13.10
N THR A 575 -38.07 46.24 -12.69
CA THR A 575 -39.41 46.56 -13.20
C THR A 575 -39.86 47.98 -12.79
N ARG A 576 -39.39 48.50 -11.64
CA ARG A 576 -39.62 49.89 -11.21
C ARG A 576 -38.73 50.92 -11.88
N ILE A 577 -37.56 50.53 -12.38
CA ILE A 577 -36.63 51.40 -13.10
C ILE A 577 -37.01 51.52 -14.59
N LEU A 578 -37.68 50.49 -15.13
CA LEU A 578 -38.11 50.42 -16.54
C LEU A 578 -39.56 50.89 -16.78
N GLN A 579 -40.25 51.38 -15.74
CA GLN A 579 -41.53 52.10 -15.80
C GLN A 579 -41.30 53.57 -15.47
#